data_AF-A0A6J7HQC2-F1
#
_entry.id   AF-A0A6J7HQC2-F1
#
_cell.length_a   1.000
_cell.length_b   1.000
_cell.length_c   1.000
_cell.angle_alpha   90.00
_cell.angle_beta   90.00
_cell.angle_gamma   90.00
#
_symmetry.space_group_name_H-M   'P 1'
#
loop_
_entity.id
_entity.type
_entity.pdbx_description
1 polymer ?
#
loop_
_entity_poly.entity_id
_entity_poly.type
_entity_poly.pdbx_seq_one_letter_code
_entity_poly.pdbx_strand_id
1 'polypeptide(L)'
;MLVAGLGVAPSVADEGSRTGSGDAASDRGSLSGAQSGYRGRNQTSDGKPGTVVGPPPSLRGRSVQVKNDVSYQIAPGVVLREWDQVDGRQPVGQVRMNLVTIDLNAPDLSFEELSPTYVTSRKKVSQLGGWNDALTAVNGDFFDIGSTDAPLGISVNREKGVLNGSRDGWIPGVNSTLWFDDSGPHVSPLSLQYTIRQRKAWTVSGLNHPSIPAGQIGVFNSDWHRTEGYKVTAGKKRAREVVLRKNRVISNRPKLSDGRKIKNKERVLIGTGRAAAKLKTLKRGKKITLSQNIVGGRPTVAISGDRPLLVNGVRTVINNTIAHPRTAVGIDADGRKLFILVVDGRSAASRGYTMVELADLMTALGAENAINLDGGGSSAMYTRTGTGAMGIVNEPSDGGERLVPNAFGVVYHAPLPPVVPILPPTVPPTETPTTTPIPSPTP
;
A
#
# COMPACT_ATOMS: atom_id res chain seq x y z
N MET A 1 19.08 45.66 6.46
CA MET A 1 20.36 45.13 5.95
C MET A 1 20.12 43.65 5.65
N LEU A 2 19.93 43.33 4.37
CA LEU A 2 19.65 42.00 3.85
C LEU A 2 20.95 41.18 3.89
N VAL A 3 20.91 39.95 4.42
CA VAL A 3 21.99 38.97 4.22
C VAL A 3 21.37 37.73 3.59
N ALA A 4 21.59 37.58 2.29
CA ALA A 4 21.24 36.42 1.49
C ALA A 4 22.35 35.36 1.63
N GLY A 5 21.99 34.16 2.07
CA GLY A 5 22.86 32.98 2.06
C GLY A 5 22.59 32.15 0.81
N LEU A 6 23.58 32.10 -0.09
CA LEU A 6 23.61 31.28 -1.30
C LEU A 6 23.68 29.78 -0.93
N GLY A 7 22.60 29.05 -1.20
CA GLY A 7 22.55 27.58 -1.13
C GLY A 7 22.90 26.96 -2.48
N VAL A 8 23.98 26.21 -2.51
CA VAL A 8 24.50 25.46 -3.67
C VAL A 8 23.57 24.29 -3.99
N ALA A 9 23.05 24.25 -5.22
CA ALA A 9 22.31 23.12 -5.78
C ALA A 9 23.29 22.06 -6.33
N PRO A 10 23.06 20.75 -6.12
CA PRO A 10 23.80 19.73 -6.86
C PRO A 10 23.17 19.50 -8.23
N SER A 11 24.02 19.66 -9.26
CA SER A 11 23.75 19.39 -10.67
C SER A 11 23.43 17.91 -10.91
N VAL A 12 22.36 17.64 -11.64
CA VAL A 12 22.06 16.31 -12.20
C VAL A 12 22.80 16.19 -13.53
N ALA A 13 23.75 15.26 -13.60
CA ALA A 13 24.51 14.97 -14.80
C ALA A 13 23.65 14.18 -15.81
N ASP A 14 23.72 14.67 -17.04
CA ASP A 14 23.17 14.16 -18.29
C ASP A 14 24.09 13.05 -18.82
N GLU A 15 23.58 11.90 -19.24
CA GLU A 15 24.36 10.96 -20.06
C GLU A 15 23.56 10.48 -21.27
N GLY A 16 24.03 10.99 -22.42
CA GLY A 16 23.55 10.69 -23.75
C GLY A 16 23.85 9.26 -24.22
N SER A 17 23.14 8.95 -25.30
CA SER A 17 23.22 7.75 -26.12
C SER A 17 24.63 7.44 -26.66
N ARG A 18 25.00 6.15 -26.68
CA ARG A 18 25.90 5.58 -27.70
C ARG A 18 25.54 4.13 -28.02
N THR A 19 25.55 3.86 -29.31
CA THR A 19 25.20 2.64 -30.02
C THR A 19 26.42 1.71 -30.22
N GLY A 20 26.21 0.40 -30.06
CA GLY A 20 26.64 -0.61 -31.04
C GLY A 20 28.02 -1.29 -30.93
N SER A 21 27.95 -2.62 -30.78
CA SER A 21 28.68 -3.70 -31.50
C SER A 21 29.63 -4.62 -30.69
N GLY A 22 29.50 -5.94 -30.92
CA GLY A 22 30.61 -6.90 -30.85
C GLY A 22 30.57 -8.03 -29.81
N ASP A 23 29.88 -9.12 -30.16
CA ASP A 23 30.25 -10.55 -30.01
C ASP A 23 30.64 -11.25 -28.67
N ALA A 24 29.78 -12.24 -28.39
CA ALA A 24 30.05 -13.68 -28.16
C ALA A 24 30.77 -14.21 -26.91
N ALA A 25 30.03 -15.14 -26.28
CA ALA A 25 30.44 -16.43 -25.70
C ALA A 25 30.43 -16.57 -24.17
N SER A 26 29.36 -17.25 -23.73
CA SER A 26 29.29 -18.28 -22.68
C SER A 26 30.09 -18.08 -21.39
N ASP A 27 29.37 -17.75 -20.31
CA ASP A 27 29.57 -18.51 -19.08
C ASP A 27 28.25 -18.71 -18.32
N ARG A 28 27.90 -19.98 -18.09
CA ARG A 28 26.72 -20.41 -17.33
C ARG A 28 27.11 -20.40 -15.85
N GLY A 29 26.77 -19.32 -15.15
CA GLY A 29 26.88 -19.24 -13.70
C GLY A 29 25.62 -18.64 -13.09
N SER A 30 24.69 -19.50 -12.64
CA SER A 30 23.52 -19.10 -11.87
C SER A 30 23.95 -18.49 -10.53
N LEU A 31 23.99 -17.16 -10.46
CA LEU A 31 24.16 -16.39 -9.23
C LEU A 31 22.89 -15.55 -8.98
N SER A 32 21.82 -16.22 -8.53
CA SER A 32 20.69 -15.55 -7.89
C SER A 32 21.06 -15.18 -6.44
N GLY A 33 21.99 -14.25 -6.32
CA GLY A 33 22.45 -13.68 -5.06
C GLY A 33 21.60 -12.49 -4.67
N ALA A 34 20.79 -12.65 -3.62
CA ALA A 34 20.11 -11.57 -2.93
C ALA A 34 21.10 -10.50 -2.44
N GLN A 35 21.16 -9.40 -3.18
CA GLN A 35 21.71 -8.11 -2.73
C GLN A 35 20.61 -7.06 -2.84
N SER A 36 20.19 -6.57 -1.67
CA SER A 36 19.80 -5.19 -1.39
C SER A 36 19.51 -4.29 -2.59
N GLY A 37 18.24 -3.93 -2.77
CA GLY A 37 17.85 -2.72 -3.50
C GLY A 37 16.60 -2.92 -4.32
N TYR A 38 15.43 -2.59 -3.74
CA TYR A 38 14.26 -2.20 -4.53
C TYR A 38 14.59 -0.84 -5.20
N ARG A 39 15.56 -0.86 -6.12
CA ARG A 39 15.98 0.23 -6.99
C ARG A 39 15.74 -0.27 -8.41
N GLY A 40 14.58 0.07 -8.95
CA GLY A 40 14.29 -0.05 -10.38
C GLY A 40 13.59 -1.34 -10.79
N ARG A 41 12.24 -1.33 -10.81
CA ARG A 41 11.34 -1.88 -11.85
C ARG A 41 9.99 -2.32 -11.28
N ASN A 42 9.95 -2.88 -10.08
CA ASN A 42 8.69 -3.36 -9.51
C ASN A 42 8.06 -2.22 -8.70
N GLN A 43 6.81 -1.88 -9.00
CA GLN A 43 6.05 -0.82 -8.31
C GLN A 43 4.78 -1.39 -7.64
N THR A 44 4.70 -2.71 -7.60
CA THR A 44 3.56 -3.53 -7.15
C THR A 44 4.15 -4.79 -6.53
N SER A 45 3.51 -5.35 -5.50
CA SER A 45 3.98 -6.60 -4.88
C SER A 45 4.09 -7.75 -5.87
N ASP A 46 3.24 -7.76 -6.90
CA ASP A 46 3.16 -8.84 -7.89
C ASP A 46 4.29 -8.89 -8.92
N GLY A 47 5.11 -7.84 -9.02
CA GLY A 47 6.20 -7.75 -9.98
C GLY A 47 5.78 -7.87 -11.45
N LYS A 48 4.48 -7.85 -11.77
CA LYS A 48 4.00 -7.93 -13.15
C LYS A 48 4.38 -6.64 -13.88
N PRO A 49 4.88 -6.71 -15.14
CA PRO A 49 5.19 -5.52 -15.93
C PRO A 49 4.01 -4.53 -15.98
N GLY A 50 4.34 -3.24 -15.94
CA GLY A 50 3.36 -2.18 -16.16
C GLY A 50 3.20 -1.86 -17.64
N THR A 51 2.20 -1.06 -17.96
CA THR A 51 1.97 -0.53 -19.31
C THR A 51 2.95 0.60 -19.56
N VAL A 52 3.75 0.50 -20.63
CA VAL A 52 4.61 1.62 -21.05
C VAL A 52 3.74 2.68 -21.72
N VAL A 53 3.83 3.92 -21.25
CA VAL A 53 3.03 5.04 -21.75
C VAL A 53 3.93 6.12 -22.33
N GLY A 54 3.47 6.70 -23.45
CA GLY A 54 4.13 7.85 -24.07
C GLY A 54 4.04 9.12 -23.21
N PRO A 55 4.73 10.20 -23.63
CA PRO A 55 4.75 11.46 -22.89
C PRO A 55 3.34 12.04 -22.71
N PRO A 56 3.10 12.82 -21.65
CA PRO A 56 1.79 13.37 -21.34
C PRO A 56 1.26 14.27 -22.47
N PRO A 57 -0.07 14.31 -22.69
CA PRO A 57 -0.67 15.07 -23.79
C PRO A 57 -0.46 16.58 -23.71
N SER A 58 -0.27 17.12 -22.49
CA SER A 58 -0.02 18.54 -22.25
C SER A 58 1.23 19.04 -22.97
N LEU A 59 2.26 18.20 -23.11
CA LEU A 59 3.47 18.52 -23.89
C LEU A 59 3.19 18.64 -25.41
N ARG A 60 2.05 18.15 -25.86
CA ARG A 60 1.59 18.22 -27.25
C ARG A 60 0.41 19.19 -27.43
N GLY A 61 0.14 20.04 -26.44
CA GLY A 61 -0.96 21.01 -26.49
C GLY A 61 -2.36 20.39 -26.49
N ARG A 62 -2.49 19.12 -26.07
CA ARG A 62 -3.79 18.43 -25.96
C ARG A 62 -4.23 18.36 -24.51
N SER A 63 -5.52 18.56 -24.27
CA SER A 63 -6.15 18.40 -22.96
C SER A 63 -6.64 16.96 -22.76
N VAL A 64 -6.62 16.51 -21.51
CA VAL A 64 -7.30 15.27 -21.10
C VAL A 64 -8.79 15.54 -21.04
N GLN A 65 -9.59 14.67 -21.65
CA GLN A 65 -11.05 14.75 -21.57
C GLN A 65 -11.54 13.93 -20.38
N VAL A 66 -12.46 14.50 -19.58
CA VAL A 66 -13.18 13.76 -18.55
C VAL A 66 -14.50 13.25 -19.14
N LYS A 67 -14.81 11.97 -18.92
CA LYS A 67 -16.04 11.32 -19.37
C LYS A 67 -16.64 10.49 -18.24
N ASN A 68 -17.92 10.15 -18.35
CA ASN A 68 -18.63 9.28 -17.40
C ASN A 68 -18.46 9.72 -15.94
N ASP A 69 -18.38 11.03 -15.71
CA ASP A 69 -18.14 11.62 -14.39
C ASP A 69 -19.44 11.66 -13.60
N VAL A 70 -19.51 10.84 -12.56
CA VAL A 70 -20.66 10.74 -11.66
C VAL A 70 -20.19 10.84 -10.23
N SER A 71 -21.04 11.40 -9.37
CA SER A 71 -20.76 11.43 -7.94
C SER A 71 -22.01 11.27 -7.09
N TYR A 72 -21.81 10.64 -5.93
CA TYR A 72 -22.87 10.27 -5.01
C TYR A 72 -22.41 10.54 -3.58
N GLN A 73 -23.26 11.18 -2.78
CA GLN A 73 -23.10 11.18 -1.33
C GLN A 73 -23.59 9.83 -0.80
N ILE A 74 -22.64 8.99 -0.36
CA ILE A 74 -22.91 7.61 0.05
C ILE A 74 -23.15 7.47 1.55
N ALA A 75 -22.69 8.46 2.33
CA ALA A 75 -23.02 8.73 3.73
C ALA A 75 -22.81 10.23 4.01
N PRO A 76 -23.33 10.80 5.11
CA PRO A 76 -22.98 12.16 5.54
C PRO A 76 -21.47 12.40 5.57
N GLY A 77 -21.00 13.40 4.81
CA GLY A 77 -19.58 13.72 4.69
C GLY A 77 -18.74 12.76 3.84
N VAL A 78 -19.34 11.74 3.22
CA VAL A 78 -18.61 10.75 2.39
C VAL A 78 -19.18 10.74 0.97
N VAL A 79 -18.32 11.06 0.00
CA VAL A 79 -18.68 11.17 -1.43
C VAL A 79 -17.89 10.16 -2.25
N LEU A 80 -18.59 9.31 -3.00
CA LEU A 80 -18.01 8.52 -4.08
C LEU A 80 -18.05 9.33 -5.37
N ARG A 81 -16.96 9.36 -6.12
CA ARG A 81 -16.86 9.87 -7.50
C ARG A 81 -16.23 8.82 -8.40
N GLU A 82 -16.84 8.60 -9.55
CA GLU A 82 -16.38 7.65 -10.56
C GLU A 82 -16.24 8.41 -11.88
N TRP A 83 -15.11 8.29 -12.57
CA TRP A 83 -14.92 8.96 -13.86
C TRP A 83 -13.86 8.29 -14.72
N ASP A 84 -13.94 8.59 -16.02
CA ASP A 84 -12.94 8.24 -17.02
C ASP A 84 -12.13 9.47 -17.42
N GLN A 85 -10.83 9.28 -17.63
CA GLN A 85 -9.99 10.22 -18.35
C GLN A 85 -9.58 9.63 -19.69
N VAL A 86 -9.78 10.39 -20.76
CA VAL A 86 -9.37 10.03 -22.12
C VAL A 86 -8.29 11.00 -22.59
N ASP A 87 -7.12 10.45 -22.89
CA ASP A 87 -5.92 11.20 -23.26
C ASP A 87 -5.32 10.78 -24.61
N GLY A 88 -5.88 9.73 -25.23
CA GLY A 88 -5.51 9.25 -26.56
C GLY A 88 -4.12 8.61 -26.66
N ARG A 89 -3.42 8.38 -25.53
CA ARG A 89 -2.12 7.71 -25.54
C ARG A 89 -2.25 6.21 -25.83
N GLN A 90 -1.20 5.64 -26.39
CA GLN A 90 -1.12 4.21 -26.66
C GLN A 90 -0.46 3.48 -25.47
N PRO A 91 -0.76 2.18 -25.24
CA PRO A 91 -1.66 1.32 -26.03
C PRO A 91 -3.16 1.49 -25.71
N VAL A 92 -3.50 2.09 -24.57
CA VAL A 92 -4.89 2.34 -24.15
C VAL A 92 -5.00 3.80 -23.72
N GLY A 93 -5.81 4.58 -24.44
CA GLY A 93 -5.92 6.03 -24.24
C GLY A 93 -6.93 6.46 -23.18
N GLN A 94 -7.35 5.53 -22.32
CA GLN A 94 -8.35 5.72 -21.28
C GLN A 94 -7.82 5.25 -19.93
N VAL A 95 -8.23 5.94 -18.86
CA VAL A 95 -8.02 5.55 -17.47
C VAL A 95 -9.33 5.67 -16.70
N ARG A 96 -9.71 4.63 -15.95
CA ARG A 96 -10.87 4.63 -15.05
C ARG A 96 -10.46 4.85 -13.60
N MET A 97 -11.22 5.66 -12.87
CA MET A 97 -10.91 6.05 -11.50
C MET A 97 -12.14 6.03 -10.60
N ASN A 98 -11.90 5.65 -9.35
CA ASN A 98 -12.85 5.66 -8.26
C ASN A 98 -12.24 6.42 -7.08
N LEU A 99 -12.91 7.46 -6.60
CA LEU A 99 -12.47 8.30 -5.50
C LEU A 99 -13.54 8.31 -4.41
N VAL A 100 -13.14 8.00 -3.19
CA VAL A 100 -13.92 8.34 -2.01
C VAL A 100 -13.28 9.55 -1.33
N THR A 101 -14.04 10.63 -1.22
CA THR A 101 -13.66 11.85 -0.48
C THR A 101 -14.43 11.90 0.83
N ILE A 102 -13.72 12.13 1.93
CA ILE A 102 -14.29 12.12 3.28
C ILE A 102 -13.99 13.47 3.95
N ASP A 103 -15.03 14.13 4.45
CA ASP A 103 -14.90 15.21 5.42
C ASP A 103 -14.65 14.61 6.81
N LEU A 104 -13.47 14.88 7.36
CA LEU A 104 -13.01 14.34 8.64
C LEU A 104 -13.71 14.98 9.85
N ASN A 105 -14.48 16.06 9.64
CA ASN A 105 -15.35 16.62 10.67
C ASN A 105 -16.75 15.99 10.67
N ALA A 106 -17.06 15.14 9.69
CA ALA A 106 -18.35 14.47 9.66
C ALA A 106 -18.46 13.50 10.85
N PRO A 107 -19.64 13.43 11.48
CA PRO A 107 -19.85 12.59 12.64
C PRO A 107 -19.87 11.10 12.26
N ASP A 108 -19.81 10.25 13.28
CA ASP A 108 -20.05 8.80 13.17
C ASP A 108 -19.07 8.06 12.25
N LEU A 109 -17.88 8.60 12.00
CA LEU A 109 -16.83 7.95 11.23
C LEU A 109 -15.73 7.39 12.11
N SER A 110 -15.27 6.17 11.80
CA SER A 110 -13.97 5.68 12.26
C SER A 110 -13.15 5.09 11.11
N PHE A 111 -11.84 5.07 11.32
CA PHE A 111 -10.85 4.57 10.38
C PHE A 111 -10.19 3.35 10.98
N GLU A 112 -10.06 2.29 10.20
CA GLU A 112 -9.66 0.98 10.70
C GLU A 112 -8.61 0.30 9.83
N GLU A 113 -7.72 -0.44 10.49
CA GLU A 113 -6.85 -1.43 9.87
C GLU A 113 -7.65 -2.74 9.80
N LEU A 114 -7.86 -3.24 8.59
CA LEU A 114 -8.64 -4.44 8.35
C LEU A 114 -7.70 -5.56 7.94
N SER A 115 -7.61 -6.61 8.75
CA SER A 115 -6.75 -7.75 8.48
C SER A 115 -7.41 -9.07 8.89
N PRO A 116 -7.05 -10.20 8.25
CA PRO A 116 -7.41 -11.52 8.75
C PRO A 116 -6.84 -11.75 10.16
N THR A 117 -7.24 -12.86 10.78
CA THR A 117 -6.73 -13.23 12.13
C THR A 117 -5.21 -13.31 12.21
N TYR A 118 -4.53 -13.69 11.13
CA TYR A 118 -3.08 -13.81 11.09
C TYR A 118 -2.50 -12.95 9.99
N VAL A 119 -1.38 -12.29 10.26
CA VAL A 119 -0.71 -11.40 9.30
C VAL A 119 -0.13 -12.17 8.10
N THR A 120 0.04 -13.49 8.21
CA THR A 120 0.46 -14.40 7.12
C THR A 120 -0.72 -14.96 6.32
N SER A 121 -1.94 -14.46 6.55
CA SER A 121 -3.14 -14.86 5.82
C SER A 121 -3.62 -13.72 4.94
N ARG A 122 -4.31 -14.07 3.84
CA ARG A 122 -4.86 -13.09 2.90
C ARG A 122 -6.34 -13.30 2.66
N LYS A 123 -7.05 -12.22 2.32
CA LYS A 123 -8.48 -12.17 1.99
C LYS A 123 -8.74 -11.14 0.90
N LYS A 124 -9.90 -11.21 0.24
CA LYS A 124 -10.35 -10.16 -0.68
C LYS A 124 -10.66 -8.88 0.09
N VAL A 125 -10.55 -7.72 -0.56
CA VAL A 125 -10.91 -6.44 0.05
C VAL A 125 -12.39 -6.40 0.41
N SER A 126 -13.27 -6.94 -0.45
CA SER A 126 -14.70 -7.08 -0.17
C SER A 126 -15.00 -7.93 1.07
N GLN A 127 -14.23 -9.00 1.29
CA GLN A 127 -14.37 -9.83 2.49
C GLN A 127 -13.92 -9.08 3.75
N LEU A 128 -12.78 -8.38 3.68
CA LEU A 128 -12.29 -7.59 4.81
C LEU A 128 -13.24 -6.44 5.14
N GLY A 129 -13.76 -5.74 4.14
CA GLY A 129 -14.77 -4.68 4.33
C GLY A 129 -16.06 -5.23 4.94
N GLY A 130 -16.63 -6.28 4.34
CA GLY A 130 -17.89 -6.87 4.80
C GLY A 130 -17.82 -7.51 6.19
N TRP A 131 -16.67 -8.08 6.60
CA TRP A 131 -16.51 -8.64 7.96
C TRP A 131 -16.41 -7.59 9.06
N ASN A 132 -16.13 -6.34 8.70
CA ASN A 132 -15.93 -5.23 9.64
C ASN A 132 -16.95 -4.11 9.42
N ASP A 133 -18.06 -4.41 8.72
CA ASP A 133 -19.13 -3.45 8.42
C ASP A 133 -18.63 -2.11 7.83
N ALA A 134 -17.56 -2.17 7.03
CA ALA A 134 -16.94 -0.98 6.46
C ALA A 134 -17.82 -0.37 5.36
N LEU A 135 -18.05 0.94 5.43
CA LEU A 135 -18.67 1.73 4.35
C LEU A 135 -17.77 1.78 3.11
N THR A 136 -16.46 1.87 3.33
CA THR A 136 -15.44 1.85 2.28
C THR A 136 -14.25 1.04 2.75
N ALA A 137 -13.69 0.19 1.89
CA ALA A 137 -12.42 -0.48 2.12
C ALA A 137 -11.58 -0.50 0.84
N VAL A 138 -10.27 -0.27 0.97
CA VAL A 138 -9.27 -0.45 -0.10
C VAL A 138 -8.13 -1.33 0.39
N ASN A 139 -7.39 -1.94 -0.53
CA ASN A 139 -6.19 -2.71 -0.15
C ASN A 139 -5.15 -1.84 0.58
N GLY A 140 -4.30 -2.48 1.38
CA GLY A 140 -3.29 -1.82 2.20
C GLY A 140 -1.86 -2.04 1.72
N ASP A 141 -1.06 -2.63 2.60
CA ASP A 141 0.39 -2.73 2.52
C ASP A 141 0.88 -3.52 1.31
N PHE A 142 2.11 -3.18 0.87
CA PHE A 142 2.93 -4.12 0.12
C PHE A 142 3.23 -5.36 0.97
N PHE A 143 3.33 -6.52 0.32
CA PHE A 143 3.49 -7.80 1.02
C PHE A 143 4.41 -8.78 0.29
N ASP A 144 4.93 -9.74 1.05
CA ASP A 144 5.84 -10.83 0.61
C ASP A 144 5.06 -11.93 -0.13
N ILE A 145 4.46 -11.54 -1.25
CA ILE A 145 3.57 -12.38 -2.04
C ILE A 145 4.27 -13.65 -2.53
N GLY A 146 3.59 -14.79 -2.38
CA GLY A 146 4.07 -16.08 -2.88
C GLY A 146 5.17 -16.71 -2.01
N SER A 147 5.49 -16.10 -0.85
CA SER A 147 6.45 -16.62 0.12
C SER A 147 5.83 -16.77 1.50
N THR A 148 5.73 -15.70 2.29
CA THR A 148 5.10 -15.70 3.62
C THR A 148 3.74 -15.03 3.62
N ASP A 149 3.41 -14.31 2.53
CA ASP A 149 2.20 -13.51 2.35
C ASP A 149 2.02 -12.37 3.37
N ALA A 150 3.02 -12.11 4.22
CA ALA A 150 2.93 -11.10 5.26
C ALA A 150 3.17 -9.68 4.73
N PRO A 151 2.52 -8.66 5.35
CA PRO A 151 2.81 -7.26 5.07
C PRO A 151 4.28 -6.92 5.31
N LEU A 152 4.81 -6.02 4.49
CA LEU A 152 6.17 -5.53 4.58
C LEU A 152 6.28 -4.32 5.52
N GLY A 153 5.25 -3.47 5.56
CA GLY A 153 5.25 -2.22 6.31
C GLY A 153 4.94 -2.38 7.80
N ILE A 154 4.64 -1.26 8.45
CA ILE A 154 4.07 -1.24 9.80
C ILE A 154 2.54 -1.18 9.70
N SER A 155 1.87 -2.07 10.43
CA SER A 155 0.42 -2.07 10.58
C SER A 155 0.07 -1.98 12.07
N VAL A 156 -0.88 -1.09 12.36
CA VAL A 156 -1.42 -0.89 13.71
C VAL A 156 -2.94 -0.94 13.61
N ASN A 157 -3.54 -1.83 14.40
CA ASN A 157 -4.99 -1.96 14.51
C ASN A 157 -5.44 -1.37 15.85
N ARG A 158 -6.59 -0.69 15.85
CA ARG A 158 -7.13 0.04 17.02
C ARG A 158 -7.25 -0.84 18.27
N GLU A 159 -7.72 -2.06 18.10
CA GLU A 159 -7.98 -2.99 19.20
C GLU A 159 -6.76 -3.87 19.53
N LYS A 160 -6.09 -4.37 18.49
CA LYS A 160 -5.00 -5.36 18.62
C LYS A 160 -3.63 -4.69 18.84
N GLY A 161 -3.51 -3.40 18.55
CA GLY A 161 -2.25 -2.67 18.55
C GLY A 161 -1.37 -3.04 17.35
N VAL A 162 -0.06 -3.04 17.55
CA VAL A 162 0.92 -3.29 16.46
C VAL A 162 0.91 -4.75 16.04
N LEU A 163 0.60 -4.99 14.77
CA LEU A 163 0.54 -6.33 14.17
C LEU A 163 1.87 -6.75 13.54
N ASN A 164 2.52 -5.84 12.82
CA ASN A 164 3.80 -6.03 12.17
C ASN A 164 4.52 -4.70 12.01
N GLY A 165 5.82 -4.76 11.73
CA GLY A 165 6.63 -3.60 11.40
C GLY A 165 8.12 -3.87 11.60
N SER A 166 8.94 -3.02 11.01
CA SER A 166 10.39 -3.12 11.11
C SER A 166 11.04 -1.80 11.52
N ARG A 167 12.27 -1.90 12.01
CA ARG A 167 13.09 -0.79 12.49
C ARG A 167 13.41 0.19 11.36
N ASP A 168 13.73 -0.35 10.19
CA ASP A 168 14.16 0.43 9.03
C ASP A 168 12.99 0.69 8.06
N GLY A 169 11.77 0.31 8.48
CA GLY A 169 10.61 0.07 7.61
C GLY A 169 10.92 -0.90 6.47
N TRP A 170 10.06 -0.94 5.46
CA TRP A 170 10.24 -1.90 4.37
C TRP A 170 11.12 -1.36 3.23
N ILE A 171 11.12 -0.05 3.03
CA ILE A 171 12.09 0.66 2.19
C ILE A 171 12.92 1.59 3.07
N PRO A 172 14.16 1.19 3.42
CA PRO A 172 15.03 2.01 4.24
C PRO A 172 15.17 3.43 3.71
N GLY A 173 14.82 4.41 4.56
CA GLY A 173 14.99 5.84 4.31
C GLY A 173 13.84 6.54 3.57
N VAL A 174 12.84 5.83 3.06
CA VAL A 174 11.74 6.45 2.28
C VAL A 174 10.34 5.91 2.60
N ASN A 175 10.19 5.18 3.71
CA ASN A 175 8.88 4.66 4.12
C ASN A 175 7.86 5.79 4.31
N SER A 176 6.62 5.53 3.89
CA SER A 176 5.49 6.39 4.22
C SER A 176 4.32 5.57 4.74
N THR A 177 3.64 6.10 5.74
CA THR A 177 2.53 5.43 6.41
C THR A 177 1.38 6.40 6.54
N LEU A 178 0.16 5.94 6.26
CA LEU A 178 -1.06 6.61 6.66
C LEU A 178 -1.36 6.12 8.06
N TRP A 179 -1.52 7.04 9.01
CA TRP A 179 -1.84 6.67 10.36
C TRP A 179 -2.70 7.72 11.06
N PHE A 180 -3.38 7.29 12.11
CA PHE A 180 -4.32 8.13 12.87
C PHE A 180 -3.93 8.12 14.34
N ASP A 181 -4.05 9.27 14.99
CA ASP A 181 -4.05 9.41 16.45
C ASP A 181 -5.17 10.36 16.89
N ASP A 182 -5.14 10.78 18.16
CA ASP A 182 -6.16 11.67 18.72
C ASP A 182 -6.22 13.06 18.06
N SER A 183 -5.18 13.44 17.29
CA SER A 183 -5.15 14.71 16.56
C SER A 183 -5.65 14.63 15.12
N GLY A 184 -5.88 13.42 14.60
CA GLY A 184 -6.37 13.19 13.24
C GLY A 184 -5.44 12.33 12.38
N PRO A 185 -5.58 12.39 11.04
CA PRO A 185 -4.75 11.62 10.12
C PRO A 185 -3.39 12.25 9.89
N HIS A 186 -2.42 11.40 9.60
CA HIS A 186 -1.06 11.77 9.27
C HIS A 186 -0.58 10.93 8.10
N VAL A 187 0.21 11.55 7.23
CA VAL A 187 1.01 10.88 6.22
C VAL A 187 2.47 11.17 6.51
N SER A 188 3.15 10.22 7.14
CA SER A 188 4.56 10.38 7.51
C SER A 188 5.22 9.03 7.78
N PRO A 189 6.57 8.97 7.85
CA PRO A 189 7.26 7.72 8.16
C PRO A 189 6.98 7.25 9.58
N LEU A 190 6.57 5.98 9.72
CA LEU A 190 6.57 5.26 10.98
C LEU A 190 7.58 4.10 10.94
N SER A 191 8.23 3.85 12.07
CA SER A 191 9.11 2.68 12.24
C SER A 191 8.92 2.01 13.59
N LEU A 192 9.12 0.69 13.63
CA LEU A 192 8.94 -0.12 14.82
C LEU A 192 10.29 -0.49 15.43
N GLN A 193 10.63 0.13 16.56
CA GLN A 193 11.84 -0.20 17.29
C GLN A 193 11.56 -1.21 18.40
N TYR A 194 12.26 -2.34 18.35
CA TYR A 194 12.31 -3.30 19.43
C TYR A 194 13.65 -3.25 20.16
N THR A 195 13.61 -3.31 21.49
CA THR A 195 14.79 -3.43 22.34
C THR A 195 14.65 -4.62 23.28
N ILE A 196 15.70 -5.44 23.35
CA ILE A 196 15.85 -6.41 24.44
C ILE A 196 16.43 -5.65 25.63
N ARG A 197 15.65 -5.44 26.70
CA ARG A 197 16.04 -4.55 27.81
C ARG A 197 17.36 -4.94 28.46
N GLN A 198 17.64 -6.24 28.56
CA GLN A 198 18.88 -6.78 29.14
C GLN A 198 20.08 -6.74 28.16
N ARG A 199 19.85 -6.38 26.89
CA ARG A 199 20.82 -6.44 25.78
C ARG A 199 20.59 -5.27 24.81
N LYS A 200 20.65 -4.03 25.31
CA LYS A 200 20.34 -2.82 24.52
C LYS A 200 21.17 -2.66 23.23
N ALA A 201 22.40 -3.19 23.20
CA ALA A 201 23.28 -3.18 22.02
C ALA A 201 22.91 -4.23 20.95
N TRP A 202 21.85 -5.03 21.14
CA TRP A 202 21.40 -6.00 20.15
C TRP A 202 20.32 -5.37 19.26
N THR A 203 20.57 -5.36 17.96
CA THR A 203 19.61 -4.86 16.98
C THR A 203 18.50 -5.88 16.75
N VAL A 204 17.26 -5.46 17.02
CA VAL A 204 16.06 -6.19 16.66
C VAL A 204 15.45 -5.53 15.43
N SER A 205 15.22 -6.31 14.38
CA SER A 205 14.80 -5.80 13.08
C SER A 205 13.33 -5.46 13.00
N GLY A 206 12.48 -6.11 13.80
CA GLY A 206 11.04 -5.88 13.75
C GLY A 206 10.20 -6.96 14.43
N LEU A 207 8.89 -6.77 14.38
CA LEU A 207 7.86 -7.72 14.77
C LEU A 207 7.16 -8.24 13.53
N ASN A 208 7.00 -9.57 13.41
CA ASN A 208 6.19 -10.21 12.38
C ASN A 208 6.53 -9.70 10.97
N HIS A 209 7.81 -9.49 10.70
CA HIS A 209 8.30 -9.03 9.40
C HIS A 209 8.82 -10.23 8.61
N PRO A 210 8.54 -10.33 7.30
CA PRO A 210 8.84 -11.53 6.50
C PRO A 210 10.32 -11.74 6.22
N SER A 211 11.16 -10.74 6.49
CA SER A 211 12.61 -10.87 6.35
C SER A 211 13.37 -10.38 7.57
N ILE A 212 14.50 -11.03 7.84
CA ILE A 212 15.41 -10.69 8.92
C ILE A 212 16.75 -10.28 8.32
N PRO A 213 17.11 -8.99 8.36
CA PRO A 213 18.41 -8.52 7.89
C PRO A 213 19.58 -9.24 8.57
N ALA A 214 20.69 -9.36 7.84
CA ALA A 214 21.88 -10.03 8.35
C ALA A 214 22.40 -9.36 9.62
N GLY A 215 22.69 -10.16 10.65
CA GLY A 215 23.21 -9.65 11.92
C GLY A 215 22.19 -9.01 12.86
N GLN A 216 20.91 -8.94 12.45
CA GLN A 216 19.79 -8.51 13.28
C GLN A 216 18.97 -9.70 13.81
N ILE A 217 18.02 -9.42 14.71
CA ILE A 217 17.12 -10.40 15.31
C ILE A 217 15.68 -10.06 14.92
N GLY A 218 14.95 -10.97 14.29
CA GLY A 218 13.50 -10.86 14.09
C GLY A 218 12.71 -11.38 15.29
N VAL A 219 11.55 -10.80 15.56
CA VAL A 219 10.61 -11.26 16.60
C VAL A 219 9.29 -11.65 15.94
N PHE A 220 8.76 -12.81 16.31
CA PHE A 220 7.45 -13.29 15.85
C PHE A 220 6.56 -13.60 17.05
N ASN A 221 5.27 -13.31 16.94
CA ASN A 221 4.28 -13.57 17.98
C ASN A 221 3.13 -14.48 17.46
N SER A 222 2.02 -14.57 18.18
CA SER A 222 0.86 -15.38 17.80
C SER A 222 0.15 -14.90 16.52
N ASP A 223 0.25 -13.61 16.19
CA ASP A 223 -0.41 -13.02 15.02
C ASP A 223 0.27 -13.47 13.72
N TRP A 224 1.53 -13.94 13.79
CA TRP A 224 2.23 -14.63 12.70
C TRP A 224 1.73 -16.07 12.45
N HIS A 225 0.97 -16.64 13.37
CA HIS A 225 0.48 -18.02 13.37
C HIS A 225 1.55 -19.12 13.57
N ARG A 226 2.29 -19.48 12.52
CA ARG A 226 3.24 -20.62 12.53
C ARG A 226 4.62 -20.20 12.03
N THR A 227 5.67 -20.80 12.57
CA THR A 227 7.04 -20.51 12.13
C THR A 227 7.26 -20.97 10.69
N GLU A 228 7.89 -20.15 9.86
CA GLU A 228 8.12 -20.39 8.42
C GLU A 228 9.54 -20.93 8.10
N GLY A 229 10.20 -21.56 9.07
CA GLY A 229 11.53 -22.12 8.90
C GLY A 229 12.55 -21.09 8.40
N TYR A 230 13.24 -21.42 7.31
CA TYR A 230 14.29 -20.57 6.73
C TYR A 230 13.77 -19.56 5.70
N LYS A 231 12.45 -19.48 5.44
CA LYS A 231 11.91 -18.46 4.52
C LYS A 231 12.25 -17.05 5.02
N VAL A 232 12.02 -16.79 6.31
CA VAL A 232 12.30 -15.49 6.95
C VAL A 232 13.79 -15.11 7.05
N THR A 233 14.69 -16.05 6.71
CA THR A 233 16.14 -15.83 6.66
C THR A 233 16.70 -15.89 5.24
N ALA A 234 15.84 -15.90 4.21
CA ALA A 234 16.21 -16.10 2.81
C ALA A 234 17.09 -17.37 2.63
N GLY A 235 16.71 -18.47 3.29
CA GLY A 235 17.40 -19.76 3.21
C GLY A 235 18.68 -19.88 4.03
N LYS A 236 19.13 -18.82 4.72
CA LYS A 236 20.38 -18.84 5.50
C LYS A 236 20.29 -19.81 6.69
N LYS A 237 21.03 -20.91 6.61
CA LYS A 237 21.00 -22.02 7.59
C LYS A 237 21.78 -21.76 8.88
N ARG A 238 22.76 -20.84 8.87
CA ARG A 238 23.49 -20.43 10.08
C ARG A 238 22.61 -19.49 10.92
N ALA A 239 21.60 -20.08 11.55
CA ALA A 239 20.54 -19.39 12.28
C ALA A 239 20.36 -19.96 13.69
N ARG A 240 19.66 -19.20 14.54
CA ARG A 240 19.25 -19.65 15.87
C ARG A 240 17.84 -19.17 16.13
N GLU A 241 17.05 -20.04 16.75
CA GLU A 241 15.71 -19.73 17.22
C GLU A 241 15.66 -19.80 18.75
N VAL A 242 15.10 -18.78 19.38
CA VAL A 242 14.85 -18.73 20.82
C VAL A 242 13.36 -18.52 21.03
N VAL A 243 12.71 -19.41 21.78
CA VAL A 243 11.30 -19.25 22.13
C VAL A 243 11.20 -18.73 23.55
N LEU A 244 10.49 -17.64 23.72
CA LEU A 244 10.10 -17.07 25.00
C LEU A 244 8.64 -17.41 25.29
N ARG A 245 8.29 -17.64 26.56
CA ARG A 245 6.91 -17.63 27.05
C ARG A 245 6.85 -16.81 28.32
N LYS A 246 5.94 -15.83 28.39
CA LYS A 246 5.86 -14.86 29.52
C LYS A 246 7.25 -14.27 29.87
N ASN A 247 7.99 -13.82 28.86
CA ASN A 247 9.34 -13.26 28.99
C ASN A 247 10.42 -14.20 29.55
N ARG A 248 10.24 -15.53 29.51
CA ARG A 248 11.28 -16.51 29.89
C ARG A 248 11.64 -17.41 28.73
N VAL A 249 12.93 -17.68 28.56
CA VAL A 249 13.43 -18.61 27.54
C VAL A 249 12.95 -20.02 27.86
N ILE A 250 12.13 -20.60 26.98
CA ILE A 250 11.67 -22.00 27.11
C ILE A 250 12.40 -22.95 26.15
N SER A 251 12.94 -22.44 25.04
CA SER A 251 13.71 -23.19 24.04
C SER A 251 14.81 -22.32 23.41
N ASN A 252 15.96 -22.93 23.07
CA ASN A 252 17.04 -22.29 22.32
C ASN A 252 17.71 -23.30 21.35
N ARG A 253 17.38 -23.12 20.08
CA ARG A 253 17.55 -23.89 18.83
C ARG A 253 18.60 -23.59 17.76
N PRO A 254 19.50 -24.48 17.28
CA PRO A 254 20.37 -24.11 16.16
C PRO A 254 19.69 -24.33 14.80
N LYS A 255 18.47 -24.89 14.81
CA LYS A 255 17.60 -25.11 13.66
C LYS A 255 16.31 -24.35 13.89
N LEU A 256 15.80 -23.69 12.85
CA LEU A 256 14.51 -23.00 12.88
C LEU A 256 13.41 -24.05 12.73
N SER A 257 12.31 -23.96 13.49
CA SER A 257 11.17 -24.82 13.17
C SER A 257 10.45 -24.33 11.94
N ASP A 258 9.87 -25.30 11.25
CA ASP A 258 8.87 -25.10 10.23
C ASP A 258 7.53 -25.63 10.75
N GLY A 259 6.46 -24.86 10.60
CA GLY A 259 5.12 -25.22 11.02
C GLY A 259 4.83 -25.19 12.54
N ARG A 260 5.73 -24.74 13.42
CA ARG A 260 5.40 -24.67 14.87
C ARG A 260 4.39 -23.54 15.13
N LYS A 261 3.23 -23.85 15.72
CA LYS A 261 2.28 -22.84 16.20
C LYS A 261 2.90 -21.96 17.28
N ILE A 262 2.83 -20.64 17.10
CA ILE A 262 3.24 -19.65 18.09
C ILE A 262 2.03 -19.36 18.97
N LYS A 263 2.10 -19.75 20.25
CA LYS A 263 0.95 -19.61 21.17
C LYS A 263 0.85 -18.19 21.73
N ASN A 264 -0.32 -17.81 22.20
CA ASN A 264 -0.50 -16.56 22.93
C ASN A 264 0.52 -16.46 24.08
N LYS A 265 1.07 -15.25 24.26
CA LYS A 265 2.16 -14.94 25.22
C LYS A 265 3.51 -15.62 24.91
N GLU A 266 3.66 -16.26 23.75
CA GLU A 266 4.96 -16.65 23.22
C GLU A 266 5.56 -15.57 22.32
N ARG A 267 6.89 -15.58 22.23
CA ARG A 267 7.66 -14.84 21.23
C ARG A 267 8.74 -15.76 20.67
N VAL A 268 8.91 -15.78 19.37
CA VAL A 268 9.99 -16.51 18.69
C VAL A 268 11.00 -15.47 18.20
N LEU A 269 12.24 -15.58 18.66
CA LEU A 269 13.34 -14.71 18.25
C LEU A 269 14.19 -15.51 17.28
N ILE A 270 14.44 -14.96 16.10
CA ILE A 270 15.25 -15.59 15.07
C ILE A 270 16.40 -14.65 14.71
N GLY A 271 17.62 -15.19 14.62
CA GLY A 271 18.77 -14.42 14.18
C GLY A 271 19.70 -15.28 13.32
N THR A 272 20.42 -14.64 12.41
CA THR A 272 21.41 -15.29 11.53
C THR A 272 22.83 -14.83 11.83
N GLY A 273 23.83 -15.66 11.51
CA GLY A 273 25.25 -15.30 11.65
C GLY A 273 25.62 -14.78 13.03
N ARG A 274 26.11 -13.54 13.11
CA ARG A 274 26.47 -12.89 14.39
C ARG A 274 25.29 -12.80 15.36
N ALA A 275 24.07 -12.58 14.87
CA ALA A 275 22.87 -12.59 15.72
C ALA A 275 22.55 -13.99 16.25
N ALA A 276 22.78 -15.04 15.45
CA ALA A 276 22.64 -16.42 15.91
C ALA A 276 23.61 -16.73 17.06
N ALA A 277 24.87 -16.27 16.96
CA ALA A 277 25.86 -16.39 18.02
C ALA A 277 25.47 -15.62 19.29
N LYS A 278 24.91 -14.41 19.16
CA LYS A 278 24.34 -13.65 20.28
C LYS A 278 23.21 -14.45 20.96
N LEU A 279 22.22 -14.93 20.20
CA LEU A 279 21.08 -15.69 20.71
C LEU A 279 21.48 -17.01 21.39
N LYS A 280 22.58 -17.66 20.96
CA LYS A 280 23.14 -18.86 21.62
C LYS A 280 23.42 -18.64 23.11
N THR A 281 23.75 -17.42 23.53
CA THR A 281 24.05 -17.09 24.93
C THR A 281 22.83 -17.09 25.86
N LEU A 282 21.61 -17.09 25.31
CA LEU A 282 20.37 -17.05 26.09
C LEU A 282 20.03 -18.44 26.66
N LYS A 283 20.36 -18.66 27.93
CA LYS A 283 20.08 -19.93 28.63
C LYS A 283 18.59 -20.08 28.95
N ARG A 284 18.09 -21.33 28.93
CA ARG A 284 16.72 -21.68 29.36
C ARG A 284 16.42 -21.12 30.76
N GLY A 285 15.19 -20.66 30.98
CA GLY A 285 14.73 -20.05 32.22
C GLY A 285 15.08 -18.57 32.40
N LYS A 286 16.06 -18.04 31.67
CA LYS A 286 16.45 -16.61 31.78
C LYS A 286 15.31 -15.69 31.34
N LYS A 287 15.16 -14.59 32.06
CA LYS A 287 14.19 -13.53 31.77
C LYS A 287 14.72 -12.65 30.63
N ILE A 288 13.93 -12.49 29.58
CA ILE A 288 14.20 -11.66 28.41
C ILE A 288 12.97 -10.78 28.20
N THR A 289 13.14 -9.47 28.35
CA THR A 289 12.05 -8.51 28.24
C THR A 289 12.23 -7.72 26.96
N LEU A 290 11.25 -7.82 26.08
CA LEU A 290 11.15 -7.01 24.87
C LEU A 290 10.42 -5.71 25.22
N SER A 291 10.92 -4.59 24.72
CA SER A 291 10.24 -3.30 24.74
C SER A 291 10.03 -2.85 23.31
N GLN A 292 8.80 -2.45 23.00
CA GLN A 292 8.41 -1.91 21.71
C GLN A 292 8.27 -0.40 21.81
N ASN A 293 8.68 0.31 20.78
CA ASN A 293 8.45 1.74 20.60
C ASN A 293 8.19 2.03 19.12
N ILE A 294 7.13 2.76 18.81
CA ILE A 294 6.95 3.34 17.47
C ILE A 294 7.68 4.67 17.46
N VAL A 295 8.45 4.92 16.40
CA VAL A 295 9.11 6.20 16.14
C VAL A 295 8.43 6.86 14.96
N GLY A 296 8.13 8.17 15.11
CA GLY A 296 7.42 8.99 14.13
C GLY A 296 6.05 9.46 14.62
N GLY A 297 5.41 8.73 15.54
CA GLY A 297 4.08 9.06 16.07
C GLY A 297 3.57 8.06 17.09
N ARG A 298 2.30 8.23 17.51
CA ARG A 298 1.58 7.33 18.44
C ARG A 298 0.27 6.85 17.81
N PRO A 299 0.36 6.05 16.74
CA PRO A 299 -0.83 5.66 15.99
C PRO A 299 -1.75 4.75 16.79
N THR A 300 -3.06 4.95 16.63
CA THR A 300 -4.10 3.98 16.97
C THR A 300 -4.41 3.08 15.77
N VAL A 301 -4.28 3.62 14.55
CA VAL A 301 -4.43 2.89 13.28
C VAL A 301 -3.30 3.27 12.34
N ALA A 302 -2.76 2.30 11.59
CA ALA A 302 -1.74 2.56 10.57
C ALA A 302 -1.73 1.51 9.45
N ILE A 303 -1.56 1.99 8.21
CA ILE A 303 -1.35 1.19 6.99
C ILE A 303 -0.17 1.81 6.22
N SER A 304 0.75 0.98 5.74
CA SER A 304 2.00 1.46 5.13
C SER A 304 1.98 1.36 3.61
N GLY A 305 2.50 2.39 2.95
CA GLY A 305 2.74 2.41 1.51
C GLY A 305 4.20 2.12 1.14
N ASP A 306 4.55 2.41 -0.12
CA ASP A 306 5.94 2.44 -0.61
C ASP A 306 6.61 3.74 -0.14
N ARG A 307 6.50 4.78 -0.96
CA ARG A 307 7.07 6.11 -0.77
C ARG A 307 5.93 7.13 -0.77
N PRO A 308 6.12 8.31 -0.15
CA PRO A 308 5.13 9.36 -0.30
C PRO A 308 5.02 9.75 -1.79
N LEU A 309 3.84 10.14 -2.23
CA LEU A 309 3.59 10.79 -3.51
C LEU A 309 3.81 12.30 -3.40
N LEU A 310 3.29 12.86 -2.31
CA LEU A 310 3.34 14.29 -1.96
C LEU A 310 3.79 14.43 -0.51
N VAL A 311 4.65 15.41 -0.25
CA VAL A 311 5.04 15.85 1.10
C VAL A 311 4.96 17.37 1.13
N ASN A 312 4.12 17.94 1.99
CA ASN A 312 3.89 19.39 2.09
C ASN A 312 3.61 20.05 0.72
N GLY A 313 2.77 19.40 -0.09
CA GLY A 313 2.40 19.86 -1.44
C GLY A 313 3.47 19.62 -2.51
N VAL A 314 4.64 19.08 -2.15
CA VAL A 314 5.74 18.82 -3.09
C VAL A 314 5.72 17.37 -3.56
N ARG A 315 5.68 17.17 -4.88
CA ARG A 315 5.83 15.86 -5.52
C ARG A 315 7.22 15.27 -5.29
N THR A 316 7.28 14.03 -4.81
CA THR A 316 8.53 13.30 -4.51
C THR A 316 8.86 12.21 -5.54
N VAL A 317 7.90 11.86 -6.39
CA VAL A 317 8.02 10.77 -7.37
C VAL A 317 8.41 11.29 -8.76
N ILE A 318 9.18 10.48 -9.49
CA ILE A 318 9.73 10.84 -10.81
C ILE A 318 9.34 9.86 -11.93
N ASN A 319 8.81 8.68 -11.61
CA ASN A 319 8.45 7.71 -12.65
C ASN A 319 7.21 8.19 -13.42
N ASN A 320 7.42 8.52 -14.69
CA ASN A 320 6.39 9.03 -15.58
C ASN A 320 6.21 8.21 -16.88
N THR A 321 6.65 6.95 -16.87
CA THR A 321 6.67 6.11 -18.09
C THR A 321 6.00 4.75 -17.92
N ILE A 322 5.83 4.28 -16.68
CA ILE A 322 5.28 2.95 -16.40
C ILE A 322 3.98 3.12 -15.62
N ALA A 323 2.87 2.74 -16.26
CA ALA A 323 1.54 2.79 -15.69
C ALA A 323 1.13 1.44 -15.08
N HIS A 324 0.44 1.51 -13.94
CA HIS A 324 -0.16 0.36 -13.27
C HIS A 324 -1.53 0.75 -12.70
N PRO A 325 -2.39 -0.23 -12.35
CA PRO A 325 -3.43 -0.01 -11.35
C PRO A 325 -2.81 0.52 -10.05
N ARG A 326 -3.48 1.47 -9.40
CA ARG A 326 -2.97 2.16 -8.21
C ARG A 326 -4.02 2.25 -7.13
N THR A 327 -3.54 2.26 -5.89
CA THR A 327 -4.31 2.66 -4.73
C THR A 327 -3.52 3.75 -4.02
N ALA A 328 -4.15 4.89 -3.76
CA ALA A 328 -3.52 6.02 -3.08
C ALA A 328 -4.43 6.58 -2.00
N VAL A 329 -3.82 7.13 -0.96
CA VAL A 329 -4.52 7.88 0.07
C VAL A 329 -3.80 9.20 0.30
N GLY A 330 -4.55 10.28 0.49
CA GLY A 330 -3.98 11.59 0.80
C GLY A 330 -4.87 12.43 1.70
N ILE A 331 -4.27 13.42 2.33
CA ILE A 331 -4.91 14.38 3.22
C ILE A 331 -4.68 15.80 2.72
N ASP A 332 -5.65 16.68 2.90
CA ASP A 332 -5.48 18.11 2.63
C ASP A 332 -4.63 18.79 3.71
N ALA A 333 -4.25 20.05 3.45
CA ALA A 333 -3.31 20.77 4.31
C ALA A 333 -3.83 21.03 5.73
N ASP A 334 -5.14 21.17 5.87
CA ASP A 334 -5.78 21.43 7.15
C ASP A 334 -6.16 20.14 7.90
N GLY A 335 -5.90 18.96 7.33
CA GLY A 335 -6.28 17.67 7.92
C GLY A 335 -7.80 17.48 8.05
N ARG A 336 -8.57 18.14 7.19
CA ARG A 336 -10.04 18.13 7.17
C ARG A 336 -10.62 17.20 6.12
N LYS A 337 -9.84 16.83 5.11
CA LYS A 337 -10.27 15.91 4.05
C LYS A 337 -9.32 14.73 3.92
N LEU A 338 -9.92 13.56 3.70
CA LEU A 338 -9.22 12.35 3.30
C LEU A 338 -9.68 11.93 1.90
N PHE A 339 -8.72 11.64 1.04
CA PHE A 339 -8.93 11.19 -0.33
C PHE A 339 -8.46 9.75 -0.46
N ILE A 340 -9.35 8.83 -0.85
CA ILE A 340 -9.03 7.43 -1.12
C ILE A 340 -9.28 7.17 -2.60
N LEU A 341 -8.21 6.96 -3.36
CA LEU A 341 -8.25 6.82 -4.82
C LEU A 341 -7.85 5.42 -5.23
N VAL A 342 -8.66 4.79 -6.09
CA VAL A 342 -8.29 3.59 -6.85
C VAL A 342 -8.33 3.89 -8.35
N VAL A 343 -7.25 3.55 -9.03
CA VAL A 343 -7.08 3.67 -10.48
C VAL A 343 -7.01 2.27 -11.06
N ASP A 344 -7.91 1.94 -11.99
CA ASP A 344 -7.85 0.66 -12.70
C ASP A 344 -6.69 0.64 -13.68
N GLY A 345 -6.25 -0.54 -14.11
CA GLY A 345 -5.16 -0.63 -15.07
C GLY A 345 -4.95 -2.03 -15.61
N ARG A 346 -4.01 -2.17 -16.55
CA ARG A 346 -3.70 -3.44 -17.24
C ARG A 346 -4.94 -4.11 -17.88
N SER A 347 -5.93 -3.31 -18.28
CA SER A 347 -7.10 -3.79 -19.00
C SER A 347 -7.27 -3.01 -20.30
N ALA A 348 -8.13 -3.51 -21.20
CA ALA A 348 -8.48 -2.79 -22.43
C ALA A 348 -9.23 -1.48 -22.14
N ALA A 349 -9.83 -1.37 -20.95
CA ALA A 349 -10.60 -0.21 -20.51
C ALA A 349 -9.78 0.81 -19.71
N SER A 350 -8.66 0.40 -19.12
CA SER A 350 -7.78 1.30 -18.37
C SER A 350 -6.32 0.90 -18.49
N ARG A 351 -5.45 1.84 -18.88
CA ARG A 351 -3.99 1.63 -18.82
C ARG A 351 -3.42 1.75 -17.40
N GLY A 352 -4.13 2.42 -16.49
CA GLY A 352 -3.63 2.83 -15.19
C GLY A 352 -2.73 4.06 -15.24
N TYR A 353 -2.14 4.38 -14.10
CA TYR A 353 -1.36 5.62 -13.90
C TYR A 353 0.12 5.37 -13.61
N THR A 354 0.95 6.27 -14.12
CA THR A 354 2.33 6.44 -13.64
C THR A 354 2.31 7.05 -12.24
N MET A 355 3.43 7.01 -11.52
CA MET A 355 3.51 7.63 -10.20
C MET A 355 3.37 9.16 -10.28
N VAL A 356 3.89 9.78 -11.34
CA VAL A 356 3.76 11.23 -11.55
C VAL A 356 2.31 11.61 -11.83
N GLU A 357 1.60 10.87 -12.70
CA GLU A 357 0.17 11.11 -12.96
C GLU A 357 -0.66 10.98 -11.69
N LEU A 358 -0.36 9.98 -10.86
CA LEU A 358 -1.02 9.76 -9.58
C LEU A 358 -0.78 10.93 -8.61
N ALA A 359 0.46 11.39 -8.47
CA ALA A 359 0.80 12.52 -7.61
C ALA A 359 0.18 13.84 -8.10
N ASP A 360 0.21 14.09 -9.41
CA ASP A 360 -0.37 15.29 -10.01
C ASP A 360 -1.91 15.29 -9.82
N LEU A 361 -2.58 14.14 -9.95
CA LEU A 361 -4.01 14.02 -9.64
C LEU A 361 -4.30 14.24 -8.15
N MET A 362 -3.54 13.63 -7.24
CA MET A 362 -3.72 13.87 -5.80
C MET A 362 -3.55 15.36 -5.44
N THR A 363 -2.62 16.04 -6.09
CA THR A 363 -2.44 17.51 -5.95
C THR A 363 -3.68 18.25 -6.46
N ALA A 364 -4.20 17.89 -7.63
CA ALA A 364 -5.39 18.51 -8.21
C ALA A 364 -6.67 18.27 -7.37
N LEU A 365 -6.74 17.15 -6.64
CA LEU A 365 -7.80 16.87 -5.68
C LEU A 365 -7.68 17.69 -4.39
N GLY A 366 -6.53 18.34 -4.16
CA GLY A 366 -6.26 19.17 -2.99
C GLY A 366 -5.50 18.45 -1.87
N ALA A 367 -4.91 17.29 -2.12
CA ALA A 367 -4.05 16.64 -1.15
C ALA A 367 -2.72 17.39 -1.02
N GLU A 368 -2.30 17.66 0.21
CA GLU A 368 -0.99 18.20 0.53
C GLU A 368 0.01 17.07 0.79
N ASN A 369 -0.42 16.04 1.52
CA ASN A 369 0.37 14.85 1.80
C ASN A 369 -0.36 13.62 1.27
N ALA A 370 0.35 12.75 0.54
CA ALA A 370 -0.25 11.58 -0.07
C ALA A 370 0.73 10.41 -0.13
N ILE A 371 0.22 9.18 -0.07
CA ILE A 371 0.98 7.95 -0.19
C ILE A 371 0.42 7.05 -1.27
N ASN A 372 1.30 6.26 -1.87
CA ASN A 372 0.92 5.14 -2.72
C ASN A 372 0.94 3.84 -1.90
N LEU A 373 -0.21 3.16 -1.84
CA LEU A 373 -0.37 1.82 -1.27
C LEU A 373 0.00 0.74 -2.31
N ASP A 374 -0.13 -0.54 -1.97
CA ASP A 374 0.13 -1.59 -2.97
C ASP A 374 -0.83 -1.43 -4.17
N GLY A 375 -0.33 -1.77 -5.36
CA GLY A 375 -1.03 -1.55 -6.61
C GLY A 375 -1.17 -2.82 -7.44
N GLY A 376 -1.35 -2.66 -8.74
CA GLY A 376 -1.47 -3.80 -9.64
C GLY A 376 -2.70 -4.63 -9.33
N GLY A 377 -2.55 -5.96 -9.28
CA GLY A 377 -3.67 -6.85 -8.97
C GLY A 377 -4.26 -6.66 -7.57
N SER A 378 -3.56 -5.97 -6.67
CA SER A 378 -4.06 -5.67 -5.32
C SER A 378 -5.06 -4.52 -5.29
N SER A 379 -5.06 -3.64 -6.30
CA SER A 379 -5.93 -2.45 -6.33
C SER A 379 -7.40 -2.83 -6.41
N ALA A 380 -8.12 -2.60 -5.32
CA ALA A 380 -9.54 -2.84 -5.21
C ALA A 380 -10.18 -1.85 -4.24
N MET A 381 -11.40 -1.39 -4.56
CA MET A 381 -12.25 -0.58 -3.69
C MET A 381 -13.60 -1.26 -3.52
N TYR A 382 -13.91 -1.60 -2.27
CA TYR A 382 -15.23 -2.03 -1.84
C TYR A 382 -15.95 -0.85 -1.20
N THR A 383 -17.12 -0.45 -1.70
CA THR A 383 -17.90 0.63 -1.09
C THR A 383 -19.37 0.58 -1.48
N ARG A 384 -20.16 1.52 -0.96
CA ARG A 384 -21.55 1.72 -1.31
C ARG A 384 -21.65 2.45 -2.66
N THR A 385 -22.37 1.88 -3.60
CA THR A 385 -22.50 2.41 -4.97
C THR A 385 -23.62 3.47 -5.05
N GLY A 386 -23.76 4.11 -6.22
CA GLY A 386 -24.88 5.00 -6.53
C GLY A 386 -26.27 4.38 -6.36
N THR A 387 -26.41 3.05 -6.43
CA THR A 387 -27.68 2.35 -6.17
C THR A 387 -27.94 2.09 -4.68
N GLY A 388 -26.98 2.40 -3.82
CA GLY A 388 -27.02 2.12 -2.39
C GLY A 388 -26.57 0.72 -1.99
N ALA A 389 -26.26 -0.15 -2.96
CA ALA A 389 -25.72 -1.48 -2.71
C ALA A 389 -24.24 -1.43 -2.34
N MET A 390 -23.78 -2.36 -1.52
CA MET A 390 -22.35 -2.53 -1.22
C MET A 390 -21.69 -3.44 -2.25
N GLY A 391 -20.50 -3.10 -2.74
CA GLY A 391 -19.80 -3.93 -3.71
C GLY A 391 -18.44 -3.37 -4.13
N ILE A 392 -17.76 -4.12 -5.01
CA ILE A 392 -16.55 -3.63 -5.68
C ILE A 392 -16.96 -2.67 -6.79
N VAL A 393 -16.37 -1.46 -6.81
CA VAL A 393 -16.70 -0.39 -7.78
C VAL A 393 -15.70 -0.27 -8.92
N ASN A 394 -14.52 -0.87 -8.78
CA ASN A 394 -13.46 -0.82 -9.78
C ASN A 394 -13.29 -2.17 -10.51
N GLU A 395 -12.38 -2.25 -11.49
CA GLU A 395 -12.06 -3.47 -12.25
C GLU A 395 -10.69 -4.05 -11.82
N PRO A 396 -10.65 -5.01 -10.86
CA PRO A 396 -9.39 -5.64 -10.45
C PRO A 396 -8.64 -6.30 -11.61
N SER A 397 -7.36 -5.98 -11.76
CA SER A 397 -6.58 -6.31 -12.97
C SER A 397 -6.22 -7.80 -13.15
N ASP A 398 -6.55 -8.66 -12.19
CA ASP A 398 -6.30 -10.11 -12.28
C ASP A 398 -7.53 -10.90 -12.76
N GLY A 399 -8.56 -10.22 -13.28
CA GLY A 399 -9.86 -10.82 -13.62
C GLY A 399 -10.78 -11.00 -12.41
N GLY A 400 -10.37 -10.50 -11.25
CA GLY A 400 -11.09 -10.54 -9.99
C GLY A 400 -10.21 -10.05 -8.84
N GLU A 401 -10.81 -9.86 -7.66
CA GLU A 401 -10.09 -9.40 -6.48
C GLU A 401 -8.96 -10.36 -6.08
N ARG A 402 -7.74 -9.83 -5.95
CA ARG A 402 -6.63 -10.53 -5.34
C ARG A 402 -6.81 -10.65 -3.84
N LEU A 403 -6.28 -11.74 -3.28
CA LEU A 403 -6.14 -11.86 -1.83
C LEU A 403 -4.97 -11.01 -1.35
N VAL A 404 -5.25 -10.06 -0.46
CA VAL A 404 -4.31 -9.13 0.20
C VAL A 404 -4.25 -9.42 1.70
N PRO A 405 -3.13 -9.11 2.39
CA PRO A 405 -3.00 -9.41 3.82
C PRO A 405 -3.68 -8.40 4.73
N ASN A 406 -3.88 -7.18 4.26
CA ASN A 406 -4.62 -6.15 4.97
C ASN A 406 -5.26 -5.13 4.01
N ALA A 407 -6.13 -4.31 4.57
CA ALA A 407 -6.89 -3.26 3.92
C ALA A 407 -7.03 -2.05 4.87
N PHE A 408 -7.26 -0.89 4.29
CA PHE A 408 -7.66 0.32 5.01
C PHE A 408 -9.18 0.50 4.88
N GLY A 409 -9.86 0.69 6.01
CA GLY A 409 -11.32 0.76 6.08
C GLY A 409 -11.84 2.06 6.70
N VAL A 410 -13.03 2.46 6.27
CA VAL A 410 -13.84 3.54 6.85
C VAL A 410 -15.15 2.92 7.29
N VAL A 411 -15.49 3.08 8.57
CA VAL A 411 -16.73 2.59 9.18
C VAL A 411 -17.62 3.78 9.48
N TYR A 412 -18.91 3.67 9.16
CA TYR A 412 -19.93 4.65 9.51
C TYR A 412 -20.89 4.04 10.54
N HIS A 413 -21.02 4.67 11.70
CA HIS A 413 -21.65 4.09 12.89
C HIS A 413 -23.15 4.39 13.03
N ALA A 414 -23.71 5.21 12.15
CA ALA A 414 -25.13 5.58 12.15
C ALA A 414 -25.90 4.89 11.00
N PRO A 415 -27.24 4.85 11.06
CA PRO A 415 -28.05 4.37 9.94
C PRO A 415 -27.72 5.14 8.66
N LEU A 416 -27.44 4.39 7.59
CA LEU A 416 -27.09 4.97 6.31
C LEU A 416 -28.33 5.59 5.64
N PRO A 417 -28.33 6.89 5.29
CA PRO A 417 -29.42 7.49 4.55
C PRO A 417 -29.49 6.96 3.10
N PRO A 418 -30.55 7.25 2.34
CA PRO A 418 -30.55 7.04 0.89
C PRO A 418 -29.35 7.74 0.24
N VAL A 419 -28.81 7.12 -0.81
CA VAL A 419 -27.73 7.72 -1.58
C VAL A 419 -28.25 8.93 -2.36
N VAL A 420 -27.50 10.03 -2.35
CA VAL A 420 -27.89 11.28 -3.03
C VAL A 420 -26.95 11.53 -4.21
N PRO A 421 -27.43 11.56 -5.46
CA PRO A 421 -26.62 11.97 -6.61
C PRO A 421 -26.20 13.45 -6.49
N ILE A 422 -24.91 13.72 -6.67
CA ILE A 422 -24.34 15.08 -6.70
C ILE A 422 -24.12 15.52 -8.15
N LEU A 423 -23.44 14.68 -8.94
CA LEU A 423 -23.29 14.84 -10.38
C LEU A 423 -23.94 13.63 -11.06
N PRO A 424 -25.13 13.77 -11.67
CA PRO A 424 -25.79 12.66 -12.32
C PRO A 424 -25.05 12.27 -13.62
N PRO A 425 -25.17 11.01 -14.07
CA PRO A 425 -24.64 10.61 -15.37
C PRO A 425 -25.22 11.49 -16.47
N THR A 426 -24.38 11.97 -17.38
CA THR A 426 -24.85 12.58 -18.62
C THR A 426 -25.72 11.58 -19.36
N VAL A 427 -27.02 11.86 -19.43
CA VAL A 427 -27.97 11.08 -20.24
C VAL A 427 -27.54 11.24 -21.71
N PRO A 428 -27.39 10.15 -22.48
CA PRO A 428 -27.21 10.27 -23.93
C PRO A 428 -28.34 11.14 -24.50
N PRO A 429 -28.09 12.02 -25.48
CA PRO A 429 -29.17 12.77 -26.09
C PRO A 429 -30.24 11.79 -26.58
N THR A 430 -31.47 11.97 -26.13
CA THR A 430 -32.64 11.22 -26.61
C THR A 430 -32.59 11.23 -28.13
N GLU A 431 -32.60 10.05 -28.76
CA GLU A 431 -32.67 9.96 -30.21
C GLU A 431 -33.82 10.86 -30.69
N THR A 432 -33.51 11.76 -31.61
CA THR A 432 -34.54 12.60 -32.24
C THR A 432 -35.57 11.64 -32.83
N PRO A 433 -36.87 11.75 -32.49
CA PRO A 433 -37.86 10.85 -33.04
C PRO A 433 -37.76 10.87 -34.56
N THR A 434 -37.43 9.71 -35.15
CA THR A 434 -37.41 9.51 -36.58
C THR A 434 -38.75 10.00 -37.12
N THR A 435 -38.74 11.07 -37.90
CA THR A 435 -39.94 11.57 -38.58
C THR A 435 -40.50 10.44 -39.43
N THR A 436 -41.67 9.93 -39.05
CA THR A 436 -42.42 8.98 -39.87
C THR A 436 -42.56 9.56 -41.28
N PRO A 437 -42.14 8.85 -42.34
CA PRO A 437 -42.31 9.36 -43.70
C PRO A 437 -43.80 9.56 -43.98
N ILE A 438 -44.14 10.76 -44.44
CA ILE A 438 -45.48 11.09 -44.95
C ILE A 438 -45.74 10.16 -46.14
N PRO A 439 -46.84 9.40 -46.17
CA PRO A 439 -47.16 8.57 -47.33
C PRO A 439 -47.38 9.46 -48.55
N SER A 440 -46.66 9.15 -49.63
CA SER A 440 -46.85 9.81 -50.92
C SER A 440 -48.30 9.64 -51.39
N PRO A 441 -48.93 10.67 -51.98
CA PRO A 441 -50.24 10.52 -52.59
C PRO A 441 -50.14 9.58 -53.79
N THR A 442 -50.97 8.54 -53.80
CA THR A 442 -51.13 7.61 -54.93
C THR A 442 -51.71 8.36 -56.13
N PRO A 443 -51.22 8.09 -57.36
CA PRO A 443 -51.62 8.80 -58.58
C PRO A 443 -53.09 8.59 -58.98
#